data_AF-A0A419DWI2-F1
#
_entry.id   AF-A0A419DWI2-F1
#
_cell.length_a   1.000
_cell.length_b   1.000
_cell.length_c   1.000
_cell.angle_alpha   90.00
_cell.angle_beta   90.00
_cell.angle_gamma   90.00
#
_symmetry.space_group_name_H-M   'P 1'
#
loop_
_entity.id
_entity.type
_entity.pdbx_description
1 polymer ?
#
loop_
_entity_poly.entity_id
_entity_poly.type
_entity_poly.pdbx_seq_one_letter_code
_entity_poly.pdbx_strand_id
1 'polypeptide(L)'
;MQYNRILLLFLLLTMPAGLFAKSGPPIPVPKLSIEEAVSLASEYFYTKETRIRGQEYFKKSDYILISAEYTNRLKDKAGHEWAWKIKFVHPEQNDHSVVYKVTDEGEVIYLYGSE
;
A
#
# COMPACT_ATOMS: atom_id res chain seq x y z
N MET A 1 21.47 -56.86 8.66
CA MET A 1 20.77 -56.09 7.61
C MET A 1 19.97 -54.91 8.18
N GLN A 2 20.55 -54.03 9.00
CA GLN A 2 19.85 -52.86 9.58
C GLN A 2 20.45 -51.50 9.16
N TYR A 3 21.70 -51.47 8.69
CA TYR A 3 22.39 -50.24 8.29
C TYR A 3 21.89 -49.63 6.97
N ASN A 4 21.33 -50.43 6.06
CA ASN A 4 20.82 -49.93 4.77
C ASN A 4 19.57 -49.03 4.91
N ARG A 5 18.82 -49.12 6.01
CA ARG A 5 17.62 -48.29 6.23
C ARG A 5 17.97 -46.90 6.76
N ILE A 6 19.06 -46.76 7.53
CA ILE A 6 19.50 -45.48 8.11
C ILE A 6 20.13 -44.59 7.04
N LEU A 7 20.86 -45.18 6.08
CA LEU A 7 21.49 -44.45 4.99
C LEU A 7 20.46 -43.78 4.05
N LEU A 8 19.33 -44.46 3.81
CA LEU A 8 18.24 -43.98 2.95
C LEU A 8 17.49 -42.78 3.55
N LEU A 9 17.37 -42.73 4.89
CA LEU A 9 16.75 -41.61 5.60
C LEU A 9 17.62 -40.35 5.56
N PHE A 10 18.95 -40.50 5.62
CA PHE A 10 19.88 -39.38 5.52
C PHE A 10 19.87 -38.74 4.13
N LEU A 11 19.70 -39.54 3.06
CA LEU A 11 19.69 -39.04 1.68
C LEU A 11 18.43 -38.19 1.35
N LEU A 12 17.31 -38.46 2.03
CA LEU A 12 16.06 -37.71 1.90
C LEU A 12 16.10 -36.34 2.61
N LEU A 13 16.89 -36.21 3.67
CA LEU A 13 17.08 -34.96 4.42
C LEU A 13 18.05 -33.99 3.75
N THR A 14 18.87 -34.46 2.81
CA THR A 14 19.82 -33.63 2.06
C THR A 14 19.30 -33.16 0.72
N MET A 15 18.03 -33.37 0.37
CA MET A 15 17.46 -32.63 -0.75
C MET A 15 17.42 -31.16 -0.34
N PRO A 16 18.29 -30.29 -0.89
CA PRO A 16 18.10 -28.88 -0.69
C PRO A 16 16.76 -28.62 -1.36
N ALA A 17 15.77 -28.21 -0.56
CA ALA A 17 14.55 -27.61 -1.08
C ALA A 17 14.99 -26.34 -1.81
N GLY A 18 15.45 -26.50 -3.05
CA GLY A 18 15.76 -25.48 -4.02
C GLY A 18 14.46 -24.86 -4.47
N LEU A 19 13.72 -24.30 -3.53
CA LEU A 19 12.79 -23.22 -3.79
C LEU A 19 13.67 -22.03 -4.15
N PHE A 20 14.18 -22.04 -5.38
CA PHE A 20 14.70 -20.85 -6.01
C PHE A 20 13.54 -19.86 -6.01
N ALA A 21 13.56 -18.92 -5.07
CA ALA A 21 12.65 -17.79 -5.06
C ALA A 21 12.86 -17.06 -6.38
N LYS A 22 11.97 -17.30 -7.35
CA LYS A 22 11.95 -16.53 -8.59
C LYS A 22 11.63 -15.10 -8.18
N SER A 23 12.49 -14.16 -8.54
CA SER A 23 12.19 -12.74 -8.39
C SER A 23 10.81 -12.47 -8.98
N GLY A 24 9.98 -11.74 -8.25
CA GLY A 24 8.71 -11.26 -8.78
C GLY A 24 8.92 -10.39 -10.02
N PRO A 25 7.85 -10.07 -10.76
CA PRO A 25 7.94 -9.10 -11.84
C PRO A 25 8.54 -7.78 -11.31
N PRO A 26 9.33 -7.06 -12.12
CA PRO A 26 9.90 -5.79 -11.70
C PRO A 26 8.80 -4.78 -11.34
N ILE A 27 9.08 -3.95 -10.35
CA ILE A 27 8.24 -2.80 -10.00
C ILE A 27 8.48 -1.73 -11.07
N PRO A 28 7.42 -1.20 -11.74
CA PRO A 28 7.59 -0.13 -12.72
C PRO A 28 8.04 1.17 -12.04
N VAL A 29 8.67 2.05 -12.82
CA VAL A 29 9.04 3.38 -12.34
C VAL A 29 7.79 4.26 -12.33
N PRO A 30 7.44 4.93 -11.23
CA PRO A 30 6.31 5.85 -11.18
C PRO A 30 6.45 6.98 -12.22
N LYS A 31 5.37 7.29 -12.95
CA LYS A 31 5.37 8.45 -13.86
C LYS A 31 5.30 9.78 -13.11
N LEU A 32 4.53 9.81 -12.02
CA LEU A 32 4.47 10.92 -11.09
C LEU A 32 5.47 10.71 -9.97
N SER A 33 6.21 11.77 -9.63
CA SER A 33 7.02 11.77 -8.42
C SER A 33 6.14 11.63 -7.18
N ILE A 34 6.76 11.20 -6.08
CA ILE A 34 6.09 11.15 -4.78
C ILE A 34 5.59 12.53 -4.35
N GLU A 35 6.33 13.60 -4.67
CA GLU A 35 5.98 14.98 -4.32
C GLU A 35 4.73 15.44 -5.06
N GLU A 36 4.65 15.19 -6.37
CA GLU A 36 3.46 15.49 -7.18
C GLU A 36 2.24 14.71 -6.70
N ALA A 37 2.40 13.41 -6.45
CA ALA A 37 1.31 12.56 -5.98
C ALA A 37 0.78 13.01 -4.60
N VAL A 38 1.68 13.35 -3.67
CA VAL A 38 1.31 13.90 -2.36
C VAL A 38 0.62 15.25 -2.52
N SER A 39 1.12 16.12 -3.41
CA SER A 39 0.50 17.43 -3.67
C SER A 39 -0.92 17.28 -4.19
N LEU A 40 -1.15 16.42 -5.20
CA LEU A 40 -2.47 16.16 -5.76
C LEU A 40 -3.43 15.60 -4.71
N ALA A 41 -2.99 14.60 -3.94
CA ALA A 41 -3.80 14.01 -2.88
C ALA A 41 -4.13 15.03 -1.77
N SER A 42 -3.17 15.87 -1.40
CA SER A 42 -3.35 16.94 -0.42
C SER A 42 -4.37 17.96 -0.92
N GLU A 43 -4.22 18.46 -2.15
CA GLU A 43 -5.16 19.39 -2.75
C GLU A 43 -6.59 18.82 -2.80
N TYR A 44 -6.73 17.56 -3.22
CA TYR A 44 -8.03 16.87 -3.23
C TYR A 44 -8.63 16.77 -1.83
N PHE A 45 -7.84 16.33 -0.85
CA PHE A 45 -8.25 16.23 0.55
C PHE A 45 -8.72 17.59 1.10
N TYR A 46 -7.99 18.67 0.79
CA TYR A 46 -8.33 20.00 1.26
C TYR A 46 -9.57 20.60 0.58
N THR A 47 -9.78 20.34 -0.71
CA THR A 47 -10.79 21.05 -1.53
C THR A 47 -12.06 20.27 -1.81
N LYS A 48 -11.98 18.93 -1.92
CA LYS A 48 -13.07 18.10 -2.47
C LYS A 48 -13.61 17.05 -1.51
N GLU A 49 -12.90 16.72 -0.43
CA GLU A 49 -13.34 15.67 0.49
C GLU A 49 -14.51 16.14 1.37
N THR A 50 -15.67 15.52 1.16
CA THR A 50 -16.93 15.80 1.85
C THR A 50 -17.49 14.59 2.59
N ARG A 51 -16.83 13.43 2.50
CA ARG A 51 -17.35 12.15 3.01
C ARG A 51 -16.97 11.85 4.46
N ILE A 52 -16.04 12.61 5.02
CA ILE A 52 -15.63 12.49 6.43
C ILE A 52 -16.69 13.20 7.28
N ARG A 53 -17.28 12.47 8.24
CA ARG A 53 -18.37 13.00 9.08
C ARG A 53 -17.79 13.86 10.20
N GLY A 54 -18.56 14.86 10.65
CA GLY A 54 -18.11 15.76 11.73
C GLY A 54 -17.32 16.99 11.25
N GLN A 55 -17.80 17.63 10.17
CA GLN A 55 -17.21 18.85 9.59
C GLN A 55 -16.93 19.98 10.60
N GLU A 56 -17.64 20.01 11.72
CA GLU A 56 -17.46 20.99 12.82
C GLU A 56 -16.20 20.73 13.67
N TYR A 57 -15.67 19.50 13.70
CA TYR A 57 -14.45 19.13 14.44
C TYR A 57 -13.30 18.73 13.51
N PHE A 58 -13.58 18.52 12.23
CA PHE A 58 -12.60 18.16 11.23
C PHE A 58 -11.80 19.38 10.78
N LYS A 59 -10.73 19.69 11.51
CA LYS A 59 -9.73 20.65 11.05
C LYS A 59 -8.73 19.95 10.15
N LYS A 60 -8.89 20.21 8.85
CA LYS A 60 -8.03 19.70 7.78
C LYS A 60 -6.53 19.93 8.03
N SER A 61 -6.17 21.04 8.69
CA SER A 61 -4.80 21.38 9.10
C SER A 61 -4.17 20.41 10.08
N ASP A 62 -4.99 19.61 10.75
CA ASP A 62 -4.53 18.80 11.86
C ASP A 62 -4.03 17.45 11.35
N TYR A 63 -4.40 17.04 10.13
CA TYR A 63 -3.96 15.78 9.54
C TYR A 63 -2.52 15.84 9.03
N ILE A 64 -1.78 14.76 9.27
CA ILE A 64 -0.41 14.58 8.78
C ILE A 64 -0.35 13.47 7.72
N LEU A 65 0.55 13.62 6.75
CA LEU A 65 0.91 12.55 5.83
C LEU A 65 1.70 11.49 6.61
N ILE A 66 1.19 10.26 6.67
CA ILE A 66 1.89 9.15 7.36
C ILE A 66 2.57 8.18 6.38
N SER A 67 2.05 8.06 5.16
CA SER A 67 2.64 7.18 4.15
C SER A 67 2.27 7.57 2.74
N ALA A 68 3.23 7.44 1.83
CA ALA A 68 3.05 7.44 0.39
C ALA A 68 3.74 6.19 -0.18
N GLU A 69 2.95 5.27 -0.73
CA GLU A 69 3.41 3.95 -1.20
C GLU A 69 3.06 3.78 -2.68
N TYR A 70 4.04 3.50 -3.53
CA TYR A 70 3.76 3.10 -4.91
C TYR A 70 3.46 1.60 -4.93
N THR A 71 2.24 1.21 -5.28
CA THR A 71 1.76 -0.15 -5.10
C THR A 71 0.65 -0.50 -6.08
N ASN A 72 0.53 -1.78 -6.41
CA ASN A 72 -0.60 -2.34 -7.13
C ASN A 72 -1.56 -3.13 -6.24
N ARG A 73 -1.37 -3.04 -4.91
CA ARG A 73 -2.19 -3.72 -3.90
C ARG A 73 -3.18 -2.74 -3.28
N LEU A 74 -4.05 -2.20 -4.13
CA LEU A 74 -5.10 -1.30 -3.70
C LEU A 74 -6.38 -2.10 -3.43
N LYS A 75 -7.19 -1.65 -2.46
CA LYS A 75 -8.49 -2.25 -2.16
C LYS A 75 -9.57 -1.90 -3.20
N ASP A 76 -9.19 -1.23 -4.28
CA ASP A 76 -10.14 -0.92 -5.36
C ASP A 76 -10.54 -2.20 -6.10
N LYS A 77 -11.72 -2.19 -6.72
CA LYS A 77 -12.21 -3.31 -7.53
C LYS A 77 -11.64 -3.29 -8.95
N ALA A 78 -10.82 -2.29 -9.30
CA ALA A 78 -10.56 -1.87 -10.68
C ALA A 78 -9.22 -2.33 -11.26
N GLY A 79 -8.27 -2.85 -10.45
CA GLY A 79 -7.25 -3.74 -10.99
C GLY A 79 -5.85 -3.65 -10.39
N HIS A 80 -4.98 -4.50 -10.94
CA HIS A 80 -3.54 -4.64 -10.63
C HIS A 80 -2.67 -3.48 -11.15
N GLU A 81 -3.24 -2.30 -11.26
CA GLU A 81 -2.55 -1.10 -11.72
C GLU A 81 -1.64 -0.56 -10.61
N TRP A 82 -0.41 -0.19 -10.97
CA TRP A 82 0.49 0.50 -10.06
C TRP A 82 0.09 1.96 -9.93
N ALA A 83 -0.10 2.42 -8.70
CA ALA A 83 -0.48 3.78 -8.41
C ALA A 83 0.05 4.20 -7.03
N TRP A 84 0.01 5.49 -6.75
CA TRP A 84 0.39 6.01 -5.44
C TRP A 84 -0.77 5.85 -4.46
N LYS A 85 -0.49 5.23 -3.31
CA LYS A 85 -1.39 5.15 -2.16
C LYS A 85 -0.94 6.15 -1.11
N ILE A 86 -1.75 7.18 -0.89
CA ILE A 86 -1.45 8.27 0.03
C ILE A 86 -2.36 8.16 1.25
N LYS A 87 -1.79 8.17 2.45
CA LYS A 87 -2.54 8.09 3.71
C LYS A 87 -2.28 9.31 4.59
N PHE A 88 -3.37 9.95 5.00
CA PHE A 88 -3.39 10.99 6.01
C PHE A 88 -3.99 10.45 7.31
N VAL A 89 -3.51 10.94 8.46
CA VAL A 89 -3.97 10.53 9.80
C VAL A 89 -4.09 11.76 10.70
N HIS A 90 -5.09 11.79 11.57
CA HIS A 90 -5.17 12.78 12.62
C HIS A 90 -4.19 12.41 13.76
N PRO A 91 -3.25 13.29 14.15
CA PRO A 91 -2.18 12.99 15.08
C PRO A 91 -2.69 12.67 16.48
N GLU A 92 -3.82 13.25 16.89
CA GLU A 92 -4.44 13.01 18.20
C GLU A 92 -5.51 11.90 18.17
N GLN A 93 -6.08 11.62 17.00
CA GLN A 93 -7.16 10.65 16.78
C GLN A 93 -6.65 9.65 15.74
N ASN A 94 -5.74 8.76 16.16
CA ASN A 94 -4.96 7.93 15.24
C ASN A 94 -5.78 6.86 14.48
N ASP A 95 -7.01 6.63 14.93
CA ASP A 95 -8.08 5.88 14.28
C ASP A 95 -8.72 6.67 13.14
N HIS A 96 -8.64 8.00 13.17
CA HIS A 96 -9.10 8.86 12.08
C HIS A 96 -8.06 8.90 10.96
N SER A 97 -8.35 8.22 9.85
CA SER A 97 -7.44 8.17 8.72
C SER A 97 -8.15 8.17 7.39
N VAL A 98 -7.47 8.67 6.36
CA VAL A 98 -8.03 8.79 5.01
C VAL A 98 -7.00 8.34 4.01
N VAL A 99 -7.44 7.53 3.05
CA VAL A 99 -6.57 6.90 2.06
C VAL A 99 -7.05 7.20 0.65
N TYR A 100 -6.13 7.70 -0.16
CA TYR A 100 -6.33 8.01 -1.57
C TYR A 100 -5.45 7.13 -2.47
N LYS A 101 -5.97 6.84 -3.66
CA LYS A 101 -5.21 6.39 -4.83
C LYS A 101 -4.95 7.62 -5.71
N VAL A 102 -3.71 7.80 -6.17
CA VAL A 102 -3.37 8.76 -7.23
C VAL A 102 -2.84 7.96 -8.41
N THR A 103 -3.57 7.99 -9.52
CA THR A 103 -3.20 7.25 -10.75
C THR A 103 -2.00 7.89 -11.44
N ASP A 104 -1.43 7.18 -12.41
CA ASP A 104 -0.33 7.70 -13.24
C ASP A 104 -0.75 8.94 -14.06
N GLU A 105 -2.05 9.11 -14.33
CA GLU A 105 -2.64 10.27 -15.02
C GLU A 105 -2.96 11.42 -14.06
N GLY A 106 -2.68 11.27 -12.76
CA GLY A 106 -2.93 12.29 -11.74
C GLY A 106 -4.37 12.34 -11.24
N GLU A 107 -5.20 11.33 -11.53
CA GLU A 107 -6.55 11.25 -10.97
C GLU A 107 -6.47 10.82 -9.50
N VAL A 108 -7.16 11.56 -8.62
CA VAL A 108 -7.24 11.25 -7.19
C VAL A 108 -8.57 10.56 -6.88
N ILE A 109 -8.49 9.32 -6.38
CA ILE A 109 -9.62 8.46 -6.07
C ILE A 109 -9.59 8.15 -4.57
N TYR A 110 -10.66 8.54 -3.86
CA TYR A 110 -10.88 8.11 -2.48
C TYR A 110 -11.04 6.60 -2.40
N LEU A 111 -10.21 5.94 -1.58
CA LEU A 111 -10.32 4.50 -1.34
C LEU A 111 -11.22 4.23 -0.13
N TYR A 112 -10.83 4.78 1.03
CA TYR A 112 -11.57 4.63 2.28
C TYR A 112 -11.04 5.59 3.34
N GLY A 113 -11.81 5.74 4.41
CA GLY A 113 -11.44 6.40 5.64
C GLY A 113 -11.90 5.58 6.84
N SER A 114 -11.27 5.80 7.97
CA SER A 114 -11.65 5.26 9.27
C SER A 114 -11.92 6.41 10.23
N GLU A 115 -12.87 6.21 11.13
CA GLU A 115 -13.25 7.05 12.27
C GLU A 115 -13.42 6.11 13.47
#